data_AF-A0A6B2CS66-F1
#
_entry.id   AF-A0A6B2CS66-F1
#
_cell.length_a   1.000
_cell.length_b   1.000
_cell.length_c   1.000
_cell.angle_alpha   90.00
_cell.angle_beta   90.00
_cell.angle_gamma   90.00
#
_symmetry.space_group_name_H-M   'P 1'
#
loop_
_entity.id
_entity.type
_entity.pdbx_description
1 polymer ?
#
loop_
_entity_poly.entity_id
_entity_poly.type
_entity_poly.pdbx_seq_one_letter_code
_entity_poly.pdbx_strand_id
1 'polypeptide(L)'
;MKLLTFAKDGVRKVGLFKDGKILDLAEAYKGVHGTLEAPDFLYDMRKLIALGEPALEVARKLGEAAKGPFYRPGEVTWEPPVPNPEKIFGVAVNYRAHGKETGMEPPER
;
A
#
# COMPACT_ATOMS: atom_id res chain seq x y z
N MET A 1 8.68 3.68 -5.75
CA MET A 1 7.59 4.11 -4.84
C MET A 1 7.34 3.00 -3.81
N LYS A 2 7.07 3.31 -2.54
CA LYS A 2 6.73 2.31 -1.49
C LYS A 2 5.37 2.63 -0.90
N LEU A 3 4.34 1.88 -1.29
CA LEU A 3 2.98 2.07 -0.79
C LEU A 3 2.72 1.18 0.43
N LEU A 4 1.83 1.62 1.30
CA LEU A 4 1.37 0.88 2.47
C LEU A 4 -0.10 1.18 2.77
N THR A 5 -0.70 0.33 3.59
CA THR A 5 -1.97 0.62 4.24
C THR A 5 -1.73 0.86 5.72
N PHE A 6 -2.31 1.93 6.25
CA PHE A 6 -2.26 2.26 7.66
C PHE A 6 -3.62 2.72 8.14
N ALA A 7 -3.84 2.67 9.46
CA ALA A 7 -4.96 3.34 10.09
C ALA A 7 -4.47 4.48 10.98
N LYS A 8 -5.17 5.61 10.92
CA LYS A 8 -4.98 6.76 11.81
C LYS A 8 -6.34 7.19 12.32
N ASP A 9 -6.47 7.28 13.64
CA ASP A 9 -7.72 7.67 14.32
C ASP A 9 -8.93 6.82 13.88
N GLY A 10 -8.69 5.52 13.70
CA GLY A 10 -9.70 4.55 13.27
C GLY A 10 -9.99 4.53 11.75
N VAL A 11 -9.39 5.41 10.96
CA VAL A 11 -9.60 5.49 9.51
C VAL A 11 -8.44 4.84 8.77
N ARG A 12 -8.75 3.79 8.01
CA ARG A 12 -7.82 3.12 7.11
C ARG A 12 -7.58 3.96 5.85
N LYS A 13 -6.31 4.11 5.46
CA LYS A 13 -5.88 4.91 4.29
C LYS A 13 -4.70 4.26 3.58
N VAL A 14 -4.49 4.65 2.33
CA VAL A 14 -3.26 4.36 1.59
C VAL A 14 -2.22 5.42 1.92
N GLY A 15 -1.00 4.98 2.24
CA GLY A 15 0.14 5.85 2.50
C GLY A 15 1.29 5.63 1.52
N LEU A 16 2.12 6.66 1.38
CA LEU A 16 3.41 6.57 0.69
C LEU A 16 4.55 6.66 1.72
N PHE A 17 5.38 5.63 1.80
CA PHE A 17 6.58 5.62 2.64
C PHE A 17 7.74 6.31 1.92
N LYS A 18 8.22 7.43 2.46
CA LYS A 18 9.32 8.22 1.90
C LYS A 18 10.10 8.88 3.02
N ASP A 19 11.42 8.82 2.94
CA ASP A 19 12.35 9.47 3.89
C ASP A 19 12.07 9.13 5.37
N GLY A 20 11.72 7.86 5.65
CA GLY A 20 11.41 7.37 6.99
C GLY A 20 10.06 7.82 7.56
N LYS A 21 9.22 8.45 6.72
CA LYS A 21 7.89 8.95 7.08
C LYS A 21 6.81 8.39 6.15
N ILE A 22 5.57 8.52 6.57
CA ILE A 22 4.38 8.09 5.84
C ILE A 22 3.61 9.34 5.43
N LEU A 23 3.52 9.60 4.13
CA LEU A 23 2.59 10.60 3.60
C LEU A 23 1.19 9.99 3.56
N ASP A 24 0.23 10.66 4.22
CA ASP A 24 -1.19 10.33 4.11
C ASP A 24 -1.70 10.76 2.73
N LEU A 25 -1.90 9.83 1.80
CA LEU A 25 -2.24 10.21 0.42
C LEU A 25 -3.63 10.85 0.31
N ALA A 26 -4.58 10.45 1.15
CA ALA A 26 -5.91 11.03 1.13
C ALA A 26 -5.89 12.49 1.60
N GLU A 27 -5.21 12.78 2.71
CA GLU A 27 -5.07 14.17 3.19
C GLU A 27 -4.16 15.00 2.28
N ALA A 28 -3.10 14.41 1.73
CA ALA A 28 -2.24 15.05 0.74
C ALA A 28 -3.04 15.47 -0.51
N TYR A 29 -3.94 14.60 -1.00
CA TYR A 29 -4.80 14.91 -2.14
C TYR A 29 -5.68 16.12 -1.85
N LYS A 30 -6.37 16.13 -0.70
CA LYS A 30 -7.20 17.26 -0.27
C LYS A 30 -6.40 18.55 -0.21
N GLY A 31 -5.20 18.51 0.37
CA GLY A 31 -4.32 19.66 0.49
C GLY A 31 -3.79 20.19 -0.85
N VAL A 32 -3.41 19.31 -1.78
CA VAL A 32 -2.90 19.69 -3.11
C VAL A 32 -4.02 20.23 -4.00
N HIS A 33 -5.21 19.64 -3.95
CA HIS A 33 -6.33 19.99 -4.83
C HIS A 33 -7.32 20.99 -4.22
N GLY A 34 -7.20 21.33 -2.94
CA GLY A 34 -8.12 22.24 -2.26
C GLY A 34 -9.54 21.67 -2.11
N THR A 35 -9.66 20.35 -1.96
CA THR A 35 -10.95 19.64 -1.87
C THR A 35 -11.20 19.10 -0.46
N LEU A 36 -12.47 18.94 -0.08
CA LEU A 36 -12.84 18.32 1.20
C LEU A 36 -12.76 16.79 1.14
N GLU A 37 -12.90 16.22 -0.05
CA GLU A 37 -12.92 14.79 -0.27
C GLU A 37 -11.72 14.35 -1.10
N ALA A 38 -11.32 13.10 -0.89
CA ALA A 38 -10.29 12.43 -1.66
C ALA A 38 -10.91 11.20 -2.35
N PRO A 39 -10.41 10.79 -3.52
CA PRO A 39 -10.88 9.58 -4.19
C PRO A 39 -10.85 8.36 -3.28
N ASP A 40 -11.85 7.50 -3.42
CA ASP A 40 -12.02 6.31 -2.58
C ASP A 40 -10.86 5.30 -2.66
N PHE A 41 -10.16 5.24 -3.80
CA PHE A 41 -8.96 4.43 -3.97
C PHE A 41 -7.79 4.86 -3.08
N LEU A 42 -7.81 6.07 -2.50
CA LEU A 42 -6.83 6.49 -1.48
C LEU A 42 -7.17 5.96 -0.08
N TYR A 43 -8.29 5.25 0.06
CA TYR A 43 -8.72 4.56 1.29
C TYR A 43 -8.71 3.03 1.15
N ASP A 44 -8.55 2.50 -0.06
CA ASP A 44 -8.58 1.07 -0.36
C ASP A 44 -7.48 0.69 -1.35
N MET A 45 -6.44 -0.02 -0.87
CA MET A 45 -5.33 -0.46 -1.71
C MET A 45 -5.79 -1.35 -2.87
N ARG A 46 -6.80 -2.20 -2.66
CA ARG A 46 -7.31 -3.08 -3.73
C ARG A 46 -7.90 -2.25 -4.86
N LYS A 47 -8.64 -1.18 -4.55
CA LYS A 47 -9.16 -0.24 -5.57
C LYS A 47 -8.04 0.49 -6.30
N LEU A 48 -7.02 0.96 -5.58
CA LEU A 48 -5.85 1.61 -6.18
C LEU A 48 -5.15 0.67 -7.17
N ILE A 49 -4.90 -0.58 -6.78
CA ILE A 49 -4.29 -1.59 -7.65
C ILE A 49 -5.18 -1.89 -8.86
N ALA A 50 -6.49 -2.05 -8.64
CA ALA A 50 -7.43 -2.38 -9.71
C ALA A 50 -7.54 -1.27 -10.78
N LEU A 51 -7.42 0.01 -10.37
CA LEU A 51 -7.38 1.14 -11.30
C LEU A 51 -6.06 1.25 -12.06
N GLY A 52 -4.97 0.69 -11.52
CA GLY A 52 -3.68 0.63 -12.19
C GLY A 52 -3.01 2.00 -12.33
N GLU A 53 -2.37 2.22 -13.48
CA GLU A 53 -1.47 3.35 -13.71
C GLU A 53 -2.08 4.74 -13.45
N PRO A 54 -3.34 5.04 -13.85
CA PRO A 54 -3.95 6.33 -13.54
C PRO A 54 -3.98 6.65 -12.04
N ALA A 55 -4.29 5.66 -11.19
CA ALA A 55 -4.33 5.84 -9.74
C ALA A 55 -2.91 5.88 -9.13
N LEU A 56 -1.99 5.08 -9.68
CA LEU A 56 -0.57 5.09 -9.27
C LEU A 56 0.10 6.43 -9.57
N GLU A 57 -0.19 7.05 -10.71
CA GLU A 57 0.35 8.36 -11.06
C GLU A 57 -0.18 9.46 -10.14
N VAL A 58 -1.43 9.37 -9.65
CA VAL A 58 -1.93 10.26 -8.59
C VAL A 58 -1.06 10.12 -7.34
N ALA A 59 -0.79 8.91 -6.86
CA ALA A 59 0.08 8.68 -5.71
C ALA A 59 1.51 9.21 -5.93
N ARG A 60 2.06 9.04 -7.15
CA ARG A 60 3.38 9.54 -7.53
C ARG A 60 3.46 11.06 -7.48
N LYS A 61 2.50 11.75 -8.12
CA LYS A 61 2.39 13.22 -8.12
C LYS A 61 2.22 13.79 -6.72
N LEU A 62 1.39 13.15 -5.87
CA LEU A 62 1.26 13.56 -4.48
C LEU A 62 2.58 13.42 -3.71
N GLY A 63 3.34 12.34 -3.94
CA GLY A 63 4.66 12.15 -3.35
C GLY A 63 5.73 13.17 -3.77
N GLU A 64 5.50 13.90 -4.87
CA GLU A 64 6.35 14.98 -5.36
C GLU A 64 5.87 16.36 -4.87
N ALA A 65 4.56 16.62 -4.90
CA ALA A 65 3.98 17.94 -4.67
C ALA A 65 3.54 18.21 -3.22
N ALA A 66 3.13 17.17 -2.48
CA ALA A 66 2.50 17.37 -1.17
C ALA A 66 3.52 17.73 -0.09
N LYS A 67 3.13 18.66 0.79
CA LYS A 67 3.91 19.08 1.96
C LYS A 67 3.52 18.32 3.24
N GLY A 68 2.60 17.37 3.15
CA GLY A 68 2.12 16.56 4.26
C GLY A 68 0.60 16.32 4.20
N PRO A 69 0.01 15.82 5.29
CA PRO A 69 0.68 15.48 6.55
C PRO A 69 1.60 14.26 6.41
N PHE A 70 2.70 14.28 7.16
CA PHE A 70 3.64 13.16 7.26
C PHE A 70 3.61 12.60 8.67
N TYR A 71 3.41 11.29 8.80
CA TYR A 71 3.47 10.58 10.08
C TYR A 71 4.78 9.81 10.23
N ARG A 72 5.25 9.68 11.45
CA ARG A 72 6.30 8.74 11.84
C ARG A 72 5.69 7.33 11.92
N PRO A 73 6.51 6.27 11.72
CA PRO A 73 6.07 4.89 11.83
C PRO A 73 5.32 4.51 13.12
N GLY A 74 5.64 5.15 14.25
CA GLY A 74 5.00 4.89 15.54
C GLY A 74 3.69 5.68 15.78
N GLU A 75 3.27 6.53 14.86
CA GLU A 75 2.08 7.38 15.00
C GLU A 75 0.84 6.82 14.31
N VAL A 76 0.98 5.65 13.66
CA VAL A 76 -0.06 4.97 12.89
C VAL A 76 -0.15 3.50 13.30
N THR A 77 -1.30 2.89 13.04
CA THR A 77 -1.44 1.43 13.07
C THR A 77 -1.07 0.88 11.69
N TRP A 78 -0.09 -0.02 11.64
CA TRP A 78 0.27 -0.72 10.42
C TRP A 78 -0.76 -1.78 10.08
N GLU A 79 -1.18 -1.82 8.82
CA GLU A 79 -2.08 -2.85 8.31
C GLU A 79 -1.40 -3.66 7.21
N PRO A 80 -1.90 -4.87 6.88
CA PRO A 80 -1.49 -5.58 5.68
C PRO A 80 -1.62 -4.65 4.46
N PRO A 81 -0.65 -4.65 3.53
CA PRO A 81 -0.71 -3.76 2.36
C PRO A 81 -2.00 -3.90 1.54
N VAL A 82 -2.57 -5.10 1.48
CA VAL A 82 -3.91 -5.34 0.93
C VAL A 82 -4.71 -6.08 2.01
N PRO A 83 -5.54 -5.39 2.82
CA PRO A 83 -6.24 -6.00 3.95
C PRO A 83 -7.48 -6.82 3.54
N ASN A 84 -8.00 -6.62 2.32
CA ASN A 84 -9.20 -7.24 1.79
C ASN A 84 -8.97 -7.90 0.41
N PRO A 85 -7.97 -8.79 0.27
CA PRO A 85 -7.70 -9.45 -1.01
C PRO A 85 -8.90 -10.29 -1.44
N GLU A 86 -9.20 -10.32 -2.74
CA GLU A 86 -10.27 -11.20 -3.26
C GLU A 86 -9.85 -12.68 -3.22
N LYS A 87 -8.55 -12.95 -3.42
CA LYS A 87 -7.95 -14.29 -3.43
C LYS A 87 -6.58 -14.25 -2.78
N ILE A 88 -6.20 -15.33 -2.11
CA ILE A 88 -4.88 -15.51 -1.50
C ILE A 88 -4.26 -16.78 -2.08
N PHE A 89 -3.11 -16.65 -2.75
CA PHE A 89 -2.36 -17.78 -3.29
C PHE A 89 -1.14 -18.05 -2.40
N GLY A 90 -1.16 -19.17 -1.67
CA GLY A 90 -0.02 -19.64 -0.87
C GLY A 90 0.85 -20.60 -1.66
N VAL A 91 1.88 -20.08 -2.34
CA VAL A 91 2.78 -20.92 -3.14
C VAL A 91 3.78 -21.62 -2.22
N ALA A 92 3.64 -22.94 -2.06
CA ALA A 92 4.57 -23.77 -1.32
C ALA A 92 5.74 -24.22 -2.22
N VAL A 93 6.89 -24.52 -1.60
CA VAL A 93 8.08 -25.10 -2.27
C VAL A 93 8.54 -24.30 -3.51
N ASN A 94 8.45 -22.98 -3.45
CA ASN A 94 8.81 -22.08 -4.56
C ASN A 94 10.33 -21.89 -4.76
N TYR A 95 11.16 -22.64 -4.05
CA TYR A 95 12.62 -22.66 -4.23
C TYR A 95 13.19 -24.04 -3.86
N ARG A 96 14.16 -24.51 -4.67
CA ARG A 96 14.67 -25.90 -4.62
C ARG A 96 15.27 -26.30 -3.27
N ALA A 97 15.88 -25.36 -2.55
CA ALA A 97 16.48 -25.65 -1.24
C ALA A 97 15.42 -26.08 -0.21
N HIS A 98 14.25 -25.43 -0.20
CA HIS A 98 13.16 -25.81 0.69
C HIS A 98 12.63 -27.21 0.40
N GLY A 99 12.49 -27.56 -0.88
CA GLY A 99 12.05 -28.91 -1.26
C GLY A 99 13.00 -29.99 -0.77
N LYS A 100 14.32 -29.73 -0.81
CA LYS A 100 15.32 -30.64 -0.26
C LYS A 100 15.20 -30.81 1.26
N GLU A 101 14.91 -29.73 1.99
CA GLU A 101 14.73 -29.76 3.45
C GLU A 101 13.46 -30.54 3.86
N THR A 102 12.38 -30.40 3.10
CA THR A 102 11.08 -31.04 3.40
C THR A 102 10.90 -32.42 2.76
N GLY A 103 11.89 -32.88 1.98
CA GLY A 103 11.79 -34.13 1.20
C GLY A 103 10.73 -34.07 0.09
N MET A 104 10.33 -32.88 -0.33
CA MET A 104 9.36 -32.66 -1.40
C MET A 104 10.07 -32.20 -2.67
N GLU A 105 9.80 -32.85 -3.80
CA GLU A 105 10.28 -32.33 -5.08
C GLU A 105 9.52 -31.05 -5.45
N PRO A 106 10.20 -30.02 -5.98
CA PRO A 106 9.54 -28.84 -6.53
C PRO A 106 8.57 -29.24 -7.66
N PRO A 107 7.52 -28.44 -7.92
CA PRO A 107 6.60 -28.68 -9.03
C PRO A 107 7.34 -28.81 -10.37
N GLU A 108 6.81 -29.63 -11.28
CA GLU A 108 7.28 -29.71 -12.67
C GLU A 108 7.14 -28.35 -13.38
N ARG A 109 8.01 -28.12 -14.37
CA ARG A 109 8.05 -26.85 -15.12
C ARG A 109 6.95 -26.75 -16.16
#